data_AF-A0A433F2Z5-F1
#
_entry.id   AF-A0A433F2Z5-F1
#
_cell.length_a   1.000
_cell.length_b   1.000
_cell.length_c   1.000
_cell.angle_alpha   90.00
_cell.angle_beta   90.00
_cell.angle_gamma   90.00
#
_symmetry.space_group_name_H-M   'P 1'
#
loop_
_entity.id
_entity.type
_entity.pdbx_description
1 polymer ?
#
loop_
_entity_poly.entity_id
_entity_poly.type
_entity_poly.pdbx_seq_one_letter_code
_entity_poly.pdbx_strand_id
1 'polypeptide(L)'
;MVALCFSSAIASAQDLLWDGGSWDSANWQTGGNNDYLDTDGDLFLNIRDEDDDNDGVADTNDAFPLDPLDFQDSDNDGLGDNAELALGLDPFNADSDGDGITDGEDPFPSINQPVKRVQYATNINDVDNDGVADLALVYIDSIGKISAVVMNEVTGSQIHEIGYPGRYNSVTVHKIDDKNGNNAQELGVFGIYEDENSPAGMKARYVVKDSLTGDTLNTYTWPGNWTGMALVELSDLTGDGVPELGLQGHFVEENRPQLVVKDGATSESLQTYSFPDLLHDPLYTQLSDMTGDGIDEIGLYGRLKSNNKIQIKVVDGTDSTNRLPAYNFADLWDDVQWLKLFDIDYDSQVDFGMFGRRKDDGRVQIFTKSGISRVGTLGIFSWPTEMTSPQVLVIEDLNFDGVEELAVGGYRNDTERYQLVIKNGTNRNELMYNLSWSGSLSEVAFYELGDINSDGVHDVAIDGLRASGAYEINIKDLDGNSIDVKVFGTDWQTKPTMFISPDITGDGYTDIVIYGENQQGESKLVVHPLVY
;
A
#
# COMPACT_ATOMS: atom_id res chain seq x y z
N MET A 1 10.08 -31.16 -50.49
CA MET A 1 11.39 -30.46 -50.44
C MET A 1 11.11 -28.98 -50.62
N VAL A 2 11.13 -28.25 -49.50
CA VAL A 2 11.45 -26.82 -49.30
C VAL A 2 10.78 -25.78 -50.22
N ALA A 3 9.93 -24.94 -49.64
CA ALA A 3 10.21 -23.52 -49.34
C ALA A 3 8.89 -22.76 -49.10
N LEU A 4 8.62 -22.32 -47.88
CA LEU A 4 7.78 -21.13 -47.65
C LEU A 4 8.57 -20.17 -46.75
N CYS A 5 8.69 -18.95 -47.25
CA CYS A 5 9.39 -17.83 -46.64
C CYS A 5 8.69 -17.40 -45.34
N PHE A 6 9.44 -17.24 -44.26
CA PHE A 6 9.03 -16.37 -43.18
C PHE A 6 9.39 -14.93 -43.57
N SER A 7 8.38 -14.13 -43.87
CA SER A 7 8.50 -12.67 -43.87
C SER A 7 8.30 -12.20 -42.43
N SER A 8 9.38 -11.68 -41.84
CA SER A 8 9.35 -10.92 -40.60
C SER A 8 8.52 -9.66 -40.78
N ALA A 9 7.38 -9.56 -40.09
CA ALA A 9 6.74 -8.30 -39.77
C ALA A 9 6.81 -8.12 -38.26
N ILE A 10 7.63 -7.17 -37.84
CA ILE A 10 7.61 -6.59 -36.50
C ILE A 10 6.28 -5.83 -36.43
N ALA A 11 5.33 -6.32 -35.64
CA ALA A 11 4.14 -5.55 -35.32
C ALA A 11 4.55 -4.42 -34.36
N SER A 12 4.33 -3.19 -34.81
CA SER A 12 4.53 -1.96 -34.05
C SER A 12 3.51 -1.85 -32.94
N ALA A 13 3.93 -1.33 -31.79
CA ALA A 13 3.09 -0.95 -30.66
C ALA A 13 1.99 0.04 -31.10
N GLN A 14 0.79 -0.48 -31.38
CA GLN A 14 -0.44 0.33 -31.48
C GLN A 14 -1.76 -0.46 -31.39
N ASP A 15 -1.77 -1.67 -30.82
CA ASP A 15 -3.00 -2.46 -30.58
C ASP A 15 -3.30 -2.65 -29.08
N LEU A 16 -3.02 -1.63 -28.26
CA LEU A 16 -3.61 -1.48 -26.92
C LEU A 16 -4.75 -0.46 -27.00
N LEU A 17 -5.84 -0.85 -27.67
CA LEU A 17 -7.15 -0.27 -27.46
C LEU A 17 -8.00 -1.33 -26.76
N TRP A 18 -7.98 -1.30 -25.43
CA TRP A 18 -9.05 -1.89 -24.63
C TRP A 18 -10.30 -1.02 -24.85
N ASP A 19 -10.97 -1.19 -25.98
CA ASP A 19 -12.34 -0.69 -26.10
C ASP A 19 -13.24 -1.59 -25.23
N GLY A 20 -14.11 -0.93 -24.47
CA GLY A 20 -15.00 -1.56 -23.49
C GLY A 20 -16.12 -2.38 -24.14
N GLY A 21 -15.76 -3.41 -24.89
CA GLY A 21 -16.57 -4.59 -25.04
C GLY A 21 -16.39 -5.44 -23.78
N SER A 22 -17.42 -5.51 -22.94
CA SER A 22 -17.58 -6.59 -21.99
C SER A 22 -17.41 -7.91 -22.76
N TRP A 23 -16.23 -8.52 -22.69
CA TRP A 23 -16.08 -9.94 -22.96
C TRP A 23 -16.70 -10.63 -21.77
N ASP A 24 -18.03 -10.70 -21.85
CA ASP A 24 -18.82 -11.56 -21.00
C ASP A 24 -18.50 -13.00 -21.43
N SER A 25 -17.40 -13.54 -20.90
CA SER A 25 -17.02 -14.95 -21.04
C SER A 25 -18.06 -15.88 -20.40
N ALA A 26 -19.02 -15.35 -19.62
CA ALA A 26 -20.18 -16.11 -19.14
C ALA A 26 -21.36 -16.16 -20.14
N ASN A 27 -21.28 -15.47 -21.29
CA ASN A 27 -22.35 -15.45 -22.30
C ASN A 27 -22.19 -16.42 -23.47
N TRP A 28 -21.18 -17.30 -23.48
CA TRP A 28 -21.21 -18.50 -24.32
C TRP A 28 -21.88 -19.70 -23.63
N GLN A 29 -22.00 -19.72 -22.30
CA GLN A 29 -22.51 -20.88 -21.57
C GLN A 29 -23.74 -20.63 -20.68
N THR A 30 -24.15 -19.38 -20.41
CA THR A 30 -25.37 -19.12 -19.63
C THR A 30 -26.16 -17.90 -20.10
N GLY A 31 -27.05 -18.03 -21.09
CA GLY A 31 -27.94 -16.88 -21.38
C GLY A 31 -28.88 -16.92 -22.58
N GLY A 32 -28.73 -17.85 -23.51
CA GLY A 32 -29.75 -18.16 -24.50
C GLY A 32 -30.57 -19.35 -24.02
N ASN A 33 -31.90 -19.33 -24.17
CA ASN A 33 -32.69 -20.55 -23.99
C ASN A 33 -32.44 -21.48 -25.19
N ASN A 34 -31.34 -22.22 -25.13
CA ASN A 34 -30.87 -23.23 -26.09
C ASN A 34 -31.72 -24.50 -26.10
N ASP A 35 -32.60 -24.70 -25.10
CA ASP A 35 -33.60 -25.79 -25.04
C ASP A 35 -34.42 -25.99 -26.33
N TYR A 36 -34.57 -24.95 -27.15
CA TYR A 36 -35.33 -24.98 -28.41
C TYR A 36 -34.47 -25.06 -29.68
N LEU A 37 -33.16 -25.24 -29.53
CA LEU A 37 -32.26 -25.58 -30.63
C LEU A 37 -32.31 -27.09 -30.87
N ASP A 38 -31.71 -27.48 -31.99
CA ASP A 38 -31.46 -28.85 -32.45
C ASP A 38 -29.96 -28.83 -32.78
N THR A 39 -29.14 -29.06 -31.75
CA THR A 39 -27.69 -28.82 -31.80
C THR A 39 -26.98 -29.84 -32.68
N ASP A 40 -27.37 -31.11 -32.62
CA ASP A 40 -26.78 -32.21 -33.40
C ASP A 40 -27.45 -32.44 -34.79
N GLY A 41 -28.63 -31.85 -35.01
CA GLY A 41 -29.37 -31.93 -36.27
C GLY A 41 -30.16 -33.22 -36.47
N ASP A 42 -30.46 -33.98 -35.41
CA ASP A 42 -31.17 -35.26 -35.49
C ASP A 42 -32.71 -35.14 -35.51
N LEU A 43 -33.21 -33.91 -35.43
CA LEU A 43 -34.63 -33.50 -35.40
C LEU A 43 -35.32 -33.65 -34.04
N PHE A 44 -34.59 -33.93 -32.98
CA PHE A 44 -35.02 -33.63 -31.62
C PHE A 44 -34.59 -32.21 -31.22
N LEU A 45 -35.26 -31.66 -30.22
CA LEU A 45 -34.86 -30.37 -29.65
C LEU A 45 -34.11 -30.69 -28.38
N ASN A 46 -33.14 -29.87 -28.02
CA ASN A 46 -32.29 -30.07 -26.84
C ASN A 46 -33.08 -30.42 -25.56
N ILE A 47 -34.21 -29.75 -25.31
CA ILE A 47 -35.10 -30.07 -24.16
C ILE A 47 -35.69 -31.50 -24.13
N ARG A 48 -35.54 -32.25 -25.21
CA ARG A 48 -36.04 -33.61 -25.42
C ARG A 48 -34.98 -34.56 -25.93
N ASP A 49 -33.75 -34.09 -26.07
CA ASP A 49 -32.60 -34.94 -26.28
C ASP A 49 -32.01 -35.32 -24.92
N GLU A 50 -31.28 -36.44 -24.88
CA GLU A 50 -30.48 -36.82 -23.70
C GLU A 50 -28.97 -36.71 -24.00
N ASP A 51 -28.60 -36.37 -25.23
CA ASP A 51 -27.25 -36.23 -25.80
C ASP A 51 -27.30 -35.16 -26.89
N ASP A 52 -27.30 -33.89 -26.46
CA ASP A 52 -27.64 -32.70 -27.25
C ASP A 52 -26.70 -32.45 -28.45
N ASP A 53 -25.47 -32.97 -28.42
CA ASP A 53 -24.47 -32.85 -29.50
C ASP A 53 -24.09 -34.19 -30.16
N ASN A 54 -24.59 -35.31 -29.63
CA ASN A 54 -24.48 -36.66 -30.17
C ASN A 54 -23.04 -37.15 -30.29
N ASP A 55 -22.20 -36.74 -29.35
CA ASP A 55 -20.83 -37.21 -29.22
C ASP A 55 -20.74 -38.63 -28.59
N GLY A 56 -21.86 -39.08 -28.00
CA GLY A 56 -22.05 -40.39 -27.37
C GLY A 56 -21.98 -40.37 -25.84
N VAL A 57 -21.89 -39.19 -25.22
CA VAL A 57 -21.96 -38.96 -23.77
C VAL A 57 -23.25 -38.20 -23.46
N ALA A 58 -24.09 -38.77 -22.58
CA ALA A 58 -25.35 -38.12 -22.24
C ALA A 58 -25.12 -36.83 -21.43
N ASP A 59 -25.89 -35.77 -21.69
CA ASP A 59 -25.73 -34.41 -21.11
C ASP A 59 -25.50 -34.41 -19.60
N THR A 60 -26.15 -35.34 -18.88
CA THR A 60 -26.03 -35.46 -17.42
C THR A 60 -24.65 -35.86 -16.91
N ASN A 61 -23.77 -36.36 -17.78
CA ASN A 61 -22.38 -36.74 -17.49
C ASN A 61 -21.39 -36.00 -18.40
N ASP A 62 -21.86 -34.99 -19.12
CA ASP A 62 -21.09 -34.22 -20.07
C ASP A 62 -20.80 -32.82 -19.51
N ALA A 63 -19.53 -32.41 -19.51
CA ALA A 63 -19.12 -31.07 -19.08
C ALA A 63 -19.45 -29.99 -20.12
N PHE A 64 -19.54 -30.35 -21.40
CA PHE A 64 -19.84 -29.48 -22.54
C PHE A 64 -20.95 -30.09 -23.43
N PRO A 65 -22.21 -30.19 -22.95
CA PRO A 65 -23.30 -30.90 -23.64
C PRO A 65 -23.69 -30.40 -25.05
N LEU A 66 -23.04 -29.36 -25.56
CA LEU A 66 -23.32 -28.76 -26.86
C LEU A 66 -22.11 -28.76 -27.80
N ASP A 67 -20.98 -29.29 -27.35
CA ASP A 67 -19.75 -29.37 -28.13
C ASP A 67 -19.40 -30.83 -28.45
N PRO A 68 -19.69 -31.31 -29.68
CA PRO A 68 -19.47 -32.71 -30.04
C PRO A 68 -17.99 -33.11 -30.13
N LEU A 69 -17.07 -32.19 -29.82
CA LEU A 69 -15.64 -32.42 -29.75
C LEU A 69 -15.12 -32.55 -28.33
N ASP A 70 -15.92 -32.28 -27.30
CA ASP A 70 -15.47 -32.33 -25.92
C ASP A 70 -16.59 -32.72 -24.95
N PHE A 71 -16.25 -33.58 -23.98
CA PHE A 71 -17.23 -34.08 -22.99
C PHE A 71 -16.69 -34.06 -21.55
N GLN A 72 -15.40 -33.72 -21.37
CA GLN A 72 -14.69 -33.85 -20.11
C GLN A 72 -13.90 -32.57 -19.82
N ASP A 73 -13.98 -32.12 -18.57
CA ASP A 73 -13.17 -31.04 -17.99
C ASP A 73 -12.53 -31.60 -16.71
N SER A 74 -11.32 -32.09 -16.84
CA SER A 74 -10.65 -32.90 -15.83
C SER A 74 -10.14 -32.09 -14.63
N ASP A 75 -9.89 -30.78 -14.79
CA ASP A 75 -9.43 -29.87 -13.74
C ASP A 75 -10.42 -28.76 -13.37
N ASN A 76 -11.56 -28.69 -14.06
CA ASN A 76 -12.71 -27.80 -13.82
C ASN A 76 -12.40 -26.32 -14.04
N ASP A 77 -11.70 -26.02 -15.12
CA ASP A 77 -11.23 -24.68 -15.45
C ASP A 77 -12.09 -23.98 -16.53
N GLY A 78 -13.04 -24.72 -17.12
CA GLY A 78 -13.97 -24.22 -18.13
C GLY A 78 -13.55 -24.46 -19.58
N LEU A 79 -12.36 -25.04 -19.82
CA LEU A 79 -11.89 -25.53 -21.11
C LEU A 79 -11.89 -27.07 -21.11
N GLY A 80 -12.33 -27.68 -22.21
CA GLY A 80 -12.42 -29.14 -22.25
C GLY A 80 -11.08 -29.83 -22.56
N ASP A 81 -10.93 -31.08 -22.07
CA ASP A 81 -9.69 -31.87 -22.17
C ASP A 81 -9.21 -31.99 -23.64
N ASN A 82 -10.13 -32.11 -24.61
CA ASN A 82 -9.77 -32.22 -26.02
C ASN A 82 -9.34 -30.87 -26.61
N ALA A 83 -10.00 -29.78 -26.20
CA ALA A 83 -9.61 -28.42 -26.58
C ALA A 83 -8.23 -28.06 -26.03
N GLU A 84 -7.95 -28.39 -24.77
CA GLU A 84 -6.66 -28.23 -24.12
C GLU A 84 -5.54 -28.99 -24.85
N LEU A 85 -5.77 -30.28 -25.16
CA LEU A 85 -4.82 -31.07 -25.94
C LEU A 85 -4.55 -30.48 -27.33
N ALA A 86 -5.55 -29.84 -27.95
CA ALA A 86 -5.39 -29.20 -29.25
C ALA A 86 -4.57 -27.90 -29.18
N LEU A 87 -4.65 -27.17 -28.06
CA LEU A 87 -3.86 -25.98 -27.77
C LEU A 87 -2.46 -26.29 -27.20
N GLY A 88 -2.23 -27.54 -26.78
CA GLY A 88 -0.97 -27.99 -26.21
C GLY A 88 -0.84 -27.73 -24.71
N LEU A 89 -1.98 -27.64 -24.04
CA LEU A 89 -2.17 -27.42 -22.59
C LEU A 89 -2.15 -28.77 -21.85
N ASP A 90 -2.22 -28.75 -20.51
CA ASP A 90 -2.23 -29.93 -19.64
C ASP A 90 -3.63 -30.13 -19.01
N PRO A 91 -4.43 -31.11 -19.48
CA PRO A 91 -5.81 -31.35 -19.02
C PRO A 91 -6.01 -31.71 -17.55
N PHE A 92 -4.96 -31.67 -16.74
CA PHE A 92 -5.04 -31.94 -15.30
C PHE A 92 -4.50 -30.76 -14.48
N ASN A 93 -4.29 -29.62 -15.13
CA ASN A 93 -3.76 -28.41 -14.56
C ASN A 93 -4.50 -27.19 -15.12
N ALA A 94 -5.45 -26.69 -14.34
CA ALA A 94 -6.36 -25.59 -14.67
C ALA A 94 -5.70 -24.25 -15.07
N ASP A 95 -4.37 -24.15 -15.05
CA ASP A 95 -3.56 -22.99 -15.44
C ASP A 95 -2.24 -23.56 -16.00
N SER A 96 -2.27 -23.94 -17.28
CA SER A 96 -1.24 -24.73 -17.94
C SER A 96 0.11 -24.03 -18.02
N ASP A 97 0.09 -22.70 -18.17
CA ASP A 97 1.30 -21.91 -18.26
C ASP A 97 1.74 -21.29 -16.91
N GLY A 98 0.88 -21.33 -15.90
CA GLY A 98 1.16 -20.98 -14.51
C GLY A 98 1.20 -19.48 -14.26
N ASP A 99 0.38 -18.69 -14.96
CA ASP A 99 0.38 -17.24 -14.86
C ASP A 99 -0.68 -16.66 -13.90
N GLY A 100 -1.62 -17.51 -13.48
CA GLY A 100 -2.67 -17.24 -12.51
C GLY A 100 -4.07 -17.03 -13.09
N ILE A 101 -4.25 -17.12 -14.42
CA ILE A 101 -5.54 -17.16 -15.10
C ILE A 101 -5.81 -18.62 -15.52
N THR A 102 -7.05 -19.10 -15.39
CA THR A 102 -7.36 -20.47 -15.83
C THR A 102 -7.38 -20.58 -17.35
N ASP A 103 -7.07 -21.74 -17.94
CA ASP A 103 -6.96 -21.87 -19.40
C ASP A 103 -8.31 -21.57 -20.09
N GLY A 104 -9.43 -21.88 -19.42
CA GLY A 104 -10.78 -21.51 -19.87
C GLY A 104 -11.11 -20.02 -19.86
N GLU A 105 -10.39 -19.20 -19.08
CA GLU A 105 -10.56 -17.74 -19.05
C GLU A 105 -9.43 -16.98 -19.77
N ASP A 106 -8.28 -17.61 -19.99
CA ASP A 106 -7.10 -16.97 -20.56
C ASP A 106 -7.18 -16.90 -22.11
N PRO A 107 -7.06 -15.70 -22.72
CA PRO A 107 -6.88 -15.56 -24.16
C PRO A 107 -5.54 -16.13 -24.69
N PHE A 108 -4.56 -16.36 -23.81
CA PHE A 108 -3.22 -16.81 -24.13
C PHE A 108 -2.70 -17.98 -23.25
N PRO A 109 -3.46 -19.09 -23.09
CA PRO A 109 -3.25 -20.13 -22.05
C PRO A 109 -1.95 -20.95 -22.17
N SER A 110 -1.16 -20.68 -23.21
CA SER A 110 0.12 -21.33 -23.49
C SER A 110 1.32 -20.39 -23.32
N ILE A 111 1.07 -19.14 -22.90
CA ILE A 111 2.06 -18.08 -22.79
C ILE A 111 1.89 -17.42 -21.43
N ASN A 112 2.76 -17.79 -20.49
CA ASN A 112 2.76 -17.22 -19.16
C ASN A 112 2.81 -15.67 -19.19
N GLN A 113 1.66 -15.03 -18.93
CA GLN A 113 1.45 -13.59 -18.84
C GLN A 113 1.05 -13.23 -17.40
N PRO A 114 2.03 -13.22 -16.48
CA PRO A 114 1.72 -13.22 -15.07
C PRO A 114 0.92 -11.97 -14.68
N VAL A 115 -0.23 -12.19 -14.05
CA VAL A 115 -1.17 -11.11 -13.68
C VAL A 115 -0.45 -10.09 -12.80
N LYS A 116 -0.37 -8.85 -13.30
CA LYS A 116 0.26 -7.73 -12.60
C LYS A 116 -0.74 -7.09 -11.63
N ARG A 117 -0.39 -7.06 -10.35
CA ARG A 117 -1.16 -6.40 -9.29
C ARG A 117 -0.47 -5.13 -8.83
N VAL A 118 -1.18 -4.00 -8.88
CA VAL A 118 -0.67 -2.71 -8.43
C VAL A 118 -0.40 -2.74 -6.93
N GLN A 119 0.84 -2.51 -6.55
CA GLN A 119 1.30 -2.42 -5.16
C GLN A 119 1.37 -0.98 -4.69
N TYR A 120 1.66 -0.05 -5.60
CA TYR A 120 1.85 1.34 -5.26
C TYR A 120 1.62 2.22 -6.47
N ALA A 121 0.99 3.36 -6.24
CA ALA A 121 0.85 4.43 -7.22
C ALA A 121 1.16 5.76 -6.55
N THR A 122 1.92 6.61 -7.23
CA THR A 122 2.21 7.97 -6.75
C THR A 122 2.57 8.87 -7.92
N ASN A 123 2.22 10.15 -7.81
CA ASN A 123 2.78 11.18 -8.67
C ASN A 123 4.29 11.30 -8.42
N ILE A 124 5.05 11.42 -9.50
CA ILE A 124 6.46 11.80 -9.51
C ILE A 124 6.61 13.10 -10.29
N ASN A 125 7.74 13.76 -10.14
CA ASN A 125 8.02 14.95 -10.92
C ASN A 125 8.13 14.65 -12.43
N ASP A 126 8.09 15.70 -13.25
CA ASP A 126 8.22 15.64 -14.71
C ASP A 126 9.54 14.97 -15.15
N VAL A 127 9.46 13.69 -15.51
CA VAL A 127 10.59 12.84 -15.87
C VAL A 127 10.98 13.08 -17.33
N ASP A 128 9.99 13.23 -18.24
CA ASP A 128 10.26 13.39 -19.67
C ASP A 128 10.45 14.85 -20.13
N ASN A 129 10.33 15.81 -19.21
CA ASN A 129 10.48 17.25 -19.39
C ASN A 129 9.45 17.87 -20.36
N ASP A 130 8.23 17.33 -20.39
CA ASP A 130 7.14 17.88 -21.20
C ASP A 130 6.36 19.03 -20.52
N GLY A 131 6.67 19.29 -19.24
CA GLY A 131 6.06 20.32 -18.41
C GLY A 131 4.88 19.83 -17.57
N VAL A 132 4.59 18.52 -17.59
CA VAL A 132 3.54 17.85 -16.80
C VAL A 132 4.21 16.88 -15.84
N ALA A 133 3.67 16.74 -14.63
CA ALA A 133 4.14 15.71 -13.70
C ALA A 133 3.80 14.31 -14.24
N ASP A 134 4.51 13.29 -13.76
CA ASP A 134 4.33 11.92 -14.23
C ASP A 134 3.76 11.02 -13.12
N LEU A 135 3.30 9.84 -13.51
CA LEU A 135 2.75 8.85 -12.60
C LEU A 135 3.63 7.60 -12.59
N ALA A 136 4.02 7.14 -11.40
CA ALA A 136 4.66 5.85 -11.20
C ALA A 136 3.66 4.81 -10.69
N LEU A 137 3.48 3.71 -11.44
CA LEU A 137 2.70 2.54 -11.03
C LEU A 137 3.63 1.35 -10.81
N VAL A 138 3.73 0.86 -9.58
CA VAL A 138 4.55 -0.29 -9.24
C VAL A 138 3.68 -1.53 -9.10
N TYR A 139 4.03 -2.56 -9.86
CA TYR A 139 3.32 -3.83 -9.93
C TYR A 139 4.15 -4.97 -9.33
N ILE A 140 3.47 -5.95 -8.75
CA ILE A 140 4.00 -7.29 -8.50
C ILE A 140 3.23 -8.29 -9.35
N ASP A 141 3.93 -9.18 -10.04
CA ASP A 141 3.31 -10.24 -10.81
C ASP A 141 3.05 -11.50 -9.95
N SER A 142 2.33 -12.49 -10.49
CA SER A 142 1.99 -13.73 -9.78
C SER A 142 3.21 -14.55 -9.32
N ILE A 143 4.36 -14.37 -9.97
CA ILE A 143 5.64 -15.04 -9.62
C ILE A 143 6.57 -14.17 -8.76
N GLY A 144 6.12 -12.99 -8.32
CA GLY A 144 6.83 -12.09 -7.41
C GLY A 144 7.83 -11.15 -8.06
N LYS A 145 7.88 -11.00 -9.38
CA LYS A 145 8.71 -9.96 -10.01
C LYS A 145 8.04 -8.60 -9.88
N ILE A 146 8.87 -7.58 -9.71
CA ILE A 146 8.42 -6.20 -9.57
C ILE A 146 8.78 -5.42 -10.83
N SER A 147 7.80 -4.67 -11.35
CA SER A 147 8.00 -3.70 -12.42
C SER A 147 7.34 -2.38 -12.05
N ALA A 148 8.03 -1.26 -12.26
CA ALA A 148 7.43 0.07 -12.18
C ALA A 148 7.21 0.62 -13.61
N VAL A 149 6.01 1.09 -13.90
CA VAL A 149 5.67 1.78 -15.14
C VAL A 149 5.58 3.26 -14.84
N VAL A 150 6.41 4.06 -15.49
CA VAL A 150 6.34 5.52 -15.48
C VAL A 150 5.50 5.94 -16.67
N MET A 151 4.47 6.71 -16.41
CA MET A 151 3.51 7.16 -17.42
C MET A 151 3.35 8.66 -17.33
N ASN A 152 3.14 9.28 -18.50
CA ASN A 152 2.69 10.64 -18.56
C ASN A 152 1.29 10.76 -17.98
N GLU A 153 1.10 11.62 -16.98
CA GLU A 153 -0.16 11.72 -16.22
C GLU A 153 -1.36 11.96 -17.13
N VAL A 154 -1.24 12.95 -18.03
CA VAL A 154 -2.38 13.46 -18.81
C VAL A 154 -2.69 12.58 -20.00
N THR A 155 -1.67 12.11 -20.72
CA THR A 155 -1.90 11.29 -21.92
C THR A 155 -2.10 9.81 -21.60
N GLY A 156 -1.73 9.37 -20.39
CA GLY A 156 -1.68 7.95 -20.02
C GLY A 156 -0.64 7.14 -20.81
N SER A 157 0.25 7.81 -21.56
CA SER A 157 1.26 7.15 -22.36
C SER A 157 2.39 6.66 -21.46
N GLN A 158 2.80 5.40 -21.62
CA GLN A 158 3.98 4.88 -20.95
C GLN A 158 5.25 5.59 -21.46
N ILE A 159 6.01 6.17 -20.53
CA ILE A 159 7.33 6.77 -20.76
C ILE A 159 8.41 5.71 -20.62
N HIS A 160 8.37 4.96 -19.50
CA HIS A 160 9.40 3.99 -19.15
C HIS A 160 8.84 2.80 -18.37
N GLU A 161 9.49 1.64 -18.47
CA GLU A 161 9.22 0.48 -17.60
C GLU A 161 10.53 0.01 -16.96
N ILE A 162 10.49 -0.14 -15.64
CA ILE A 162 11.64 -0.41 -14.79
C ILE A 162 11.44 -1.77 -14.12
N GLY A 163 12.24 -2.75 -14.52
CA GLY A 163 12.27 -4.06 -13.83
C GLY A 163 13.17 -4.04 -12.60
N TYR A 164 12.71 -4.64 -11.50
CA TYR A 164 13.54 -4.90 -10.32
C TYR A 164 14.11 -6.33 -10.35
N PRO A 165 15.29 -6.56 -9.78
CA PRO A 165 15.94 -7.86 -9.83
C PRO A 165 15.25 -8.88 -8.90
N GLY A 166 15.13 -10.12 -9.38
CA GLY A 166 14.64 -11.32 -8.69
C GLY A 166 13.17 -11.28 -8.29
N ARG A 167 12.81 -12.11 -7.31
CA ARG A 167 11.43 -12.32 -6.88
C ARG A 167 11.24 -11.91 -5.43
N TYR A 168 10.06 -11.39 -5.13
CA TYR A 168 9.66 -10.89 -3.82
C TYR A 168 8.33 -11.52 -3.42
N ASN A 169 8.20 -11.94 -2.15
CA ASN A 169 6.93 -12.47 -1.64
C ASN A 169 5.94 -11.36 -1.24
N SER A 170 6.49 -10.22 -0.81
CA SER A 170 5.76 -9.04 -0.39
C SER A 170 6.70 -7.85 -0.50
N VAL A 171 6.16 -6.69 -0.85
CA VAL A 171 6.95 -5.47 -0.99
C VAL A 171 6.32 -4.27 -0.31
N THR A 172 7.17 -3.33 0.11
CA THR A 172 6.78 -1.94 0.33
C THR A 172 7.52 -1.09 -0.68
N VAL A 173 6.83 -0.08 -1.20
CA VAL A 173 7.36 0.83 -2.21
C VAL A 173 7.44 2.22 -1.62
N HIS A 174 8.50 2.94 -1.97
CA HIS A 174 8.79 4.27 -1.43
C HIS A 174 9.15 5.21 -2.59
N LYS A 175 8.53 6.39 -2.61
CA LYS A 175 8.99 7.53 -3.41
C LYS A 175 10.14 8.22 -2.68
N ILE A 176 11.21 8.55 -3.40
CA ILE A 176 12.43 9.15 -2.86
C ILE A 176 12.72 10.43 -3.65
N ASP A 177 13.19 11.47 -2.98
CA ASP A 177 13.64 12.70 -3.63
C ASP A 177 14.93 12.49 -4.42
N ASP A 178 15.08 13.23 -5.52
CA ASP A 178 16.20 13.16 -6.47
C ASP A 178 17.56 13.02 -5.77
N LYS A 179 18.05 11.78 -5.74
CA LYS A 179 19.27 11.34 -5.08
C LYS A 179 20.48 11.54 -5.98
N ASN A 180 20.33 11.46 -7.30
CA ASN A 180 21.47 11.52 -8.23
C ASN A 180 21.64 12.89 -8.92
N GLY A 181 20.73 13.83 -8.66
CA GLY A 181 20.77 15.21 -9.16
C GLY A 181 20.36 15.35 -10.62
N ASN A 182 19.60 14.39 -11.17
CA ASN A 182 19.13 14.42 -12.56
C ASN A 182 17.75 15.07 -12.73
N ASN A 183 17.19 15.63 -11.66
CA ASN A 183 15.85 16.20 -11.59
C ASN A 183 14.76 15.17 -11.87
N ALA A 184 14.94 13.92 -11.44
CA ALA A 184 13.91 12.88 -11.40
C ALA A 184 13.90 12.22 -10.01
N GLN A 185 12.72 12.11 -9.40
CA GLN A 185 12.52 11.37 -8.16
C GLN A 185 12.79 9.88 -8.37
N GLU A 186 13.13 9.14 -7.31
CA GLU A 186 13.43 7.72 -7.40
C GLU A 186 12.38 6.82 -6.75
N LEU A 187 12.45 5.54 -7.12
CA LEU A 187 11.56 4.50 -6.64
C LEU A 187 12.35 3.42 -5.89
N GLY A 188 12.06 3.32 -4.60
CA GLY A 188 12.59 2.30 -3.71
C GLY A 188 11.64 1.13 -3.55
N VAL A 189 12.13 -0.10 -3.70
CA VAL A 189 11.36 -1.32 -3.43
C VAL A 189 12.05 -2.12 -2.34
N PHE A 190 11.36 -2.31 -1.22
CA PHE A 190 11.79 -3.14 -0.10
C PHE A 190 10.99 -4.43 -0.08
N GLY A 191 11.64 -5.56 0.17
CA GLY A 191 10.91 -6.80 0.39
C GLY A 191 11.80 -8.00 0.69
N ILE A 192 11.14 -9.15 0.80
CA ILE A 192 11.81 -10.43 1.04
C ILE A 192 12.18 -11.04 -0.30
N TYR A 193 13.45 -10.90 -0.65
CA TYR A 193 14.05 -11.32 -1.90
C TYR A 193 14.43 -12.80 -1.88
N GLU A 194 14.03 -13.50 -2.93
CA GLU A 194 14.47 -14.85 -3.26
C GLU A 194 15.53 -14.81 -4.38
N ASP A 195 16.71 -15.37 -4.11
CA ASP A 195 17.79 -15.46 -5.09
C ASP A 195 17.62 -16.70 -5.95
N GLU A 196 17.31 -16.54 -7.24
CA GLU A 196 17.18 -17.64 -8.20
C GLU A 196 18.48 -18.48 -8.31
N ASN A 197 19.64 -17.91 -7.95
CA ASN A 197 20.95 -18.56 -8.08
C ASN A 197 21.51 -19.13 -6.78
N SER A 198 20.80 -19.04 -5.65
CA SER A 198 21.32 -19.50 -4.37
C SER A 198 20.23 -20.10 -3.48
N PRO A 199 20.34 -21.36 -3.04
CA PRO A 199 19.44 -21.95 -2.05
C PRO A 199 19.61 -21.35 -0.64
N ALA A 200 20.49 -20.35 -0.48
CA ALA A 200 20.81 -19.72 0.79
C ALA A 200 19.77 -18.67 1.20
N GLY A 201 18.56 -19.13 1.52
CA GLY A 201 17.55 -18.44 2.32
C GLY A 201 16.99 -17.13 1.76
N MET A 202 15.75 -16.83 2.12
CA MET A 202 15.10 -15.55 1.88
C MET A 202 15.89 -14.41 2.57
N LYS A 203 16.14 -13.31 1.87
CA LYS A 203 16.87 -12.14 2.41
C LYS A 203 16.03 -10.87 2.29
N ALA A 204 16.07 -10.00 3.28
CA ALA A 204 15.54 -8.66 3.11
C ALA A 204 16.44 -7.85 2.17
N ARG A 205 15.84 -7.17 1.20
CA ARG A 205 16.53 -6.31 0.24
C ARG A 205 15.73 -5.03 0.01
N TYR A 206 16.43 -3.92 -0.10
CA TYR A 206 15.91 -2.65 -0.60
C TYR A 206 16.69 -2.24 -1.84
N VAL A 207 15.99 -1.95 -2.95
CA VAL A 207 16.60 -1.52 -4.21
C VAL A 207 16.04 -0.16 -4.57
N VAL A 208 16.92 0.82 -4.75
CA VAL A 208 16.56 2.17 -5.21
C VAL A 208 16.92 2.29 -6.68
N LYS A 209 15.94 2.68 -7.49
CA LYS A 209 16.09 2.88 -8.93
C LYS A 209 15.66 4.26 -9.34
N ASP A 210 16.42 4.80 -10.29
CA ASP A 210 16.12 6.05 -10.97
C ASP A 210 14.87 5.89 -11.85
N SER A 211 13.88 6.78 -11.70
CA SER A 211 12.63 6.70 -12.47
C SER A 211 12.79 7.11 -13.95
N LEU A 212 13.77 7.95 -14.26
CA LEU A 212 14.10 8.40 -15.61
C LEU A 212 14.84 7.34 -16.42
N THR A 213 15.82 6.67 -15.79
CA THR A 213 16.75 5.78 -16.51
C THR A 213 16.53 4.29 -16.25
N GLY A 214 15.87 3.95 -15.13
CA GLY A 214 15.73 2.57 -14.64
C GLY A 214 17.00 1.98 -14.03
N ASP A 215 18.08 2.77 -13.97
CA ASP A 215 19.36 2.37 -13.40
C ASP A 215 19.25 2.17 -11.88
N THR A 216 19.95 1.16 -11.38
CA THR A 216 20.03 0.91 -9.93
C THR A 216 21.02 1.90 -9.31
N LEU A 217 20.53 2.75 -8.41
CA LEU A 217 21.38 3.68 -7.65
C LEU A 217 22.01 3.01 -6.44
N ASN A 218 21.20 2.31 -5.64
CA ASN A 218 21.65 1.63 -4.44
C ASN A 218 20.94 0.29 -4.26
N THR A 219 21.64 -0.65 -3.59
CA THR A 219 21.06 -1.92 -3.15
C THR A 219 21.51 -2.22 -1.74
N TYR A 220 20.56 -2.33 -0.83
CA TYR A 220 20.79 -2.67 0.57
C TYR A 220 20.31 -4.10 0.77
N THR A 221 21.15 -4.95 1.34
CA THR A 221 20.81 -6.35 1.64
C THR A 221 21.16 -6.66 3.07
N TRP A 222 20.25 -7.34 3.76
CA TRP A 222 20.42 -7.79 5.13
C TRP A 222 20.40 -9.32 5.23
N PRO A 223 20.94 -9.91 6.31
CA PRO A 223 20.94 -11.35 6.52
C PRO A 223 19.53 -11.96 6.64
N GLY A 224 19.35 -13.19 6.14
CA GLY A 224 18.06 -13.89 6.11
C GLY A 224 17.63 -14.59 7.40
N ASN A 225 18.17 -14.22 8.56
CA ASN A 225 17.89 -14.88 9.85
C ASN A 225 17.00 -14.02 10.77
N TRP A 226 16.00 -13.38 10.16
CA TRP A 226 15.11 -12.41 10.78
C TRP A 226 13.63 -12.75 10.52
N THR A 227 12.76 -12.26 11.38
CA THR A 227 11.29 -12.35 11.24
C THR A 227 10.66 -11.00 11.58
N GLY A 228 9.47 -10.71 11.04
CA GLY A 228 8.78 -9.44 11.27
C GLY A 228 9.59 -8.23 10.79
N MET A 229 10.21 -8.35 9.62
CA MET A 229 11.12 -7.36 9.08
C MET A 229 10.38 -6.13 8.56
N ALA A 230 10.87 -4.95 8.91
CA ALA A 230 10.42 -3.68 8.35
C ALA A 230 11.60 -2.75 8.10
N LEU A 231 11.53 -1.99 7.00
CA LEU A 231 12.46 -0.92 6.70
C LEU A 231 12.15 0.30 7.58
N VAL A 232 13.20 0.97 8.05
CA VAL A 232 13.13 2.19 8.84
C VAL A 232 14.12 3.18 8.26
N GLU A 233 13.69 4.41 8.03
CA GLU A 233 14.59 5.52 7.76
C GLU A 233 14.99 6.19 9.08
N LEU A 234 16.26 6.55 9.18
CA LEU A 234 16.83 7.24 10.34
C LEU A 234 17.44 8.55 9.86
N SER A 235 17.45 9.57 10.72
CA SER A 235 18.23 10.79 10.48
C SER A 235 19.71 10.45 10.27
N ASP A 236 20.40 11.30 9.53
CA ASP A 236 21.85 11.21 9.26
C ASP A 236 22.69 11.00 10.53
N LEU A 237 23.12 9.76 10.76
CA LEU A 237 23.96 9.28 11.84
C LEU A 237 25.45 9.43 11.51
N THR A 238 25.80 9.53 10.23
CA THR A 238 27.19 9.63 9.76
C THR A 238 27.68 11.07 9.57
N GLY A 239 26.75 12.02 9.48
CA GLY A 239 27.00 13.44 9.23
C GLY A 239 27.35 13.74 7.76
N ASP A 240 26.98 12.87 6.81
CA ASP A 240 27.28 13.03 5.39
C ASP A 240 26.18 13.74 4.59
N GLY A 241 25.07 14.08 5.26
CA GLY A 241 23.89 14.73 4.71
C GLY A 241 22.84 13.78 4.14
N VAL A 242 23.01 12.46 4.25
CA VAL A 242 22.08 11.46 3.71
C VAL A 242 21.47 10.62 4.85
N PRO A 243 20.13 10.57 4.98
CA PRO A 243 19.47 9.70 5.96
C PRO A 243 19.85 8.22 5.82
N GLU A 244 20.05 7.52 6.95
CA GLU A 244 20.38 6.10 6.98
C GLU A 244 19.16 5.20 6.85
N LEU A 245 19.44 3.93 6.50
CA LEU A 245 18.43 2.89 6.39
C LEU A 245 18.69 1.77 7.39
N GLY A 246 17.71 1.54 8.25
CA GLY A 246 17.67 0.44 9.20
C GLY A 246 16.72 -0.68 8.78
N LEU A 247 17.13 -1.92 9.01
CA LEU A 247 16.20 -3.05 9.06
C LEU A 247 15.87 -3.33 10.52
N GLN A 248 14.61 -3.16 10.90
CA GLN A 248 14.11 -3.61 12.19
C GLN A 248 13.41 -4.97 12.10
N GLY A 249 13.43 -5.72 13.20
CA GLY A 249 12.70 -6.98 13.30
C GLY A 249 13.24 -7.85 14.44
N HIS A 250 12.92 -9.13 14.39
CA HIS A 250 13.36 -10.12 15.36
C HIS A 250 14.43 -11.03 14.78
N PHE A 251 15.60 -11.02 15.40
CA PHE A 251 16.64 -12.00 15.16
C PHE A 251 16.18 -13.37 15.64
N VAL A 252 16.30 -14.40 14.80
CA VAL A 252 15.77 -15.75 15.07
C VAL A 252 16.36 -16.36 16.35
N GLU A 253 17.63 -16.11 16.64
CA GLU A 253 18.24 -16.58 17.89
C GLU A 253 17.72 -15.76 19.09
N GLU A 254 17.16 -16.46 20.08
CA GLU A 254 16.58 -15.87 21.29
C GLU A 254 15.44 -14.85 21.03
N ASN A 255 14.91 -14.80 19.80
CA ASN A 255 13.83 -13.89 19.41
C ASN A 255 14.13 -12.41 19.73
N ARG A 256 15.40 -12.00 19.62
CA ARG A 256 15.85 -10.68 20.07
C ARG A 256 15.42 -9.59 19.08
N PRO A 257 14.78 -8.50 19.52
CA PRO A 257 14.60 -7.33 18.68
C PRO A 257 15.96 -6.74 18.29
N GLN A 258 16.10 -6.42 17.00
CA GLN A 258 17.29 -5.83 16.41
C GLN A 258 16.92 -4.74 15.39
N LEU A 259 17.82 -3.76 15.27
CA LEU A 259 17.87 -2.76 14.22
C LEU A 259 19.28 -2.78 13.65
N VAL A 260 19.43 -3.22 12.40
CA VAL A 260 20.71 -3.23 11.68
C VAL A 260 20.73 -2.07 10.69
N VAL A 261 21.59 -1.10 10.97
CA VAL A 261 21.66 0.14 10.20
C VAL A 261 22.70 0.02 9.09
N LYS A 262 22.40 0.62 7.95
CA LYS A 262 23.29 0.82 6.83
C LYS A 262 23.32 2.31 6.46
N ASP A 263 24.49 2.74 6.03
CA ASP A 263 24.72 4.07 5.50
C ASP A 263 23.85 4.29 4.26
N GLY A 264 23.06 5.37 4.25
CA GLY A 264 22.11 5.68 3.19
C GLY A 264 22.76 6.15 1.88
N ALA A 265 23.98 6.67 1.93
CA ALA A 265 24.74 7.05 0.74
C ALA A 265 25.49 5.86 0.14
N THR A 266 26.15 5.05 0.99
CA THR A 266 27.14 4.06 0.55
C THR A 266 26.68 2.62 0.64
N SER A 267 25.58 2.32 1.33
CA SER A 267 25.08 0.97 1.68
C SER A 267 25.98 0.14 2.60
N GLU A 268 27.07 0.73 3.10
CA GLU A 268 27.97 0.12 4.06
C GLU A 268 27.26 -0.17 5.38
N SER A 269 27.74 -1.19 6.11
CA SER A 269 27.10 -1.58 7.37
C SER A 269 27.54 -0.66 8.49
N LEU A 270 26.56 -0.09 9.20
CA LEU A 270 26.76 0.70 10.40
C LEU A 270 26.44 -0.15 11.64
N GLN A 271 25.98 0.50 12.70
CA GLN A 271 25.78 -0.14 13.99
C GLN A 271 24.56 -1.06 14.01
N THR A 272 24.58 -2.01 14.94
CA THR A 272 23.43 -2.86 15.24
C THR A 272 22.94 -2.58 16.64
N TYR A 273 21.70 -2.14 16.77
CA TYR A 273 21.04 -1.94 18.06
C TYR A 273 20.25 -3.18 18.40
N SER A 274 20.55 -3.80 19.54
CA SER A 274 19.87 -5.01 19.97
C SER A 274 19.50 -4.93 21.43
N PHE A 275 18.31 -5.46 21.77
CA PHE A 275 17.84 -5.57 23.13
C PHE A 275 17.42 -7.02 23.45
N PRO A 276 17.41 -7.41 24.74
CA PRO A 276 16.82 -8.69 25.13
C PRO A 276 15.31 -8.71 24.86
N ASP A 277 14.76 -9.90 24.63
CA ASP A 277 13.33 -10.11 24.32
C ASP A 277 12.41 -9.87 25.55
N LEU A 278 12.21 -8.60 25.89
CA LEU A 278 11.48 -8.14 27.08
C LEU A 278 10.16 -7.46 26.77
N LEU A 279 9.91 -7.13 25.50
CA LEU A 279 8.75 -6.34 25.06
C LEU A 279 7.85 -7.18 24.14
N HIS A 280 6.54 -7.01 24.27
CA HIS A 280 5.58 -7.39 23.24
C HIS A 280 5.65 -6.38 22.10
N ASP A 281 5.67 -6.90 20.88
CA ASP A 281 5.64 -6.16 19.62
C ASP A 281 6.56 -4.93 19.62
N PRO A 282 7.87 -5.12 19.87
CA PRO A 282 8.81 -4.02 19.96
C PRO A 282 8.95 -3.30 18.62
N LEU A 283 8.93 -1.97 18.67
CA LEU A 283 9.15 -1.10 17.51
C LEU A 283 10.34 -0.18 17.77
N TYR A 284 11.26 -0.12 16.82
CA TYR A 284 12.33 0.85 16.84
C TYR A 284 11.81 2.22 16.42
N THR A 285 12.28 3.25 17.12
CA THR A 285 11.99 4.66 16.85
C THR A 285 13.28 5.45 17.01
N GLN A 286 13.36 6.60 16.36
CA GLN A 286 14.41 7.57 16.61
C GLN A 286 13.93 8.62 17.62
N LEU A 287 14.85 9.10 18.46
CA LEU A 287 14.65 10.07 19.53
C LEU A 287 15.64 11.23 19.34
N SER A 288 15.32 12.43 19.82
CA SER A 288 16.23 13.58 19.70
C SER A 288 17.44 13.48 20.60
N ASP A 289 18.57 14.00 20.10
CA ASP A 289 19.88 14.04 20.78
C ASP A 289 19.81 14.45 22.27
N MET A 290 19.82 13.44 23.12
CA MET A 290 19.87 13.49 24.58
C MET A 290 21.30 13.57 25.13
N THR A 291 22.31 13.26 24.31
CA THR A 291 23.73 13.27 24.73
C THR A 291 24.45 14.58 24.41
N GLY A 292 23.90 15.39 23.50
CA GLY A 292 24.49 16.62 23.01
C GLY A 292 25.63 16.39 22.01
N ASP A 293 25.68 15.24 21.35
CA ASP A 293 26.71 14.90 20.35
C ASP A 293 26.31 15.25 18.90
N GLY A 294 25.08 15.73 18.71
CA GLY A 294 24.50 16.13 17.43
C GLY A 294 23.82 14.98 16.67
N ILE A 295 23.73 13.78 17.24
CA ILE A 295 23.14 12.61 16.61
C ILE A 295 21.94 12.12 17.42
N ASP A 296 20.82 11.92 16.74
CA ASP A 296 19.59 11.41 17.33
C ASP A 296 19.76 9.97 17.88
N GLU A 297 19.20 9.69 19.04
CA GLU A 297 19.23 8.38 19.69
C GLU A 297 18.26 7.37 19.14
N ILE A 298 18.53 6.10 19.48
CA ILE A 298 17.67 4.98 19.12
C ILE A 298 16.83 4.54 20.32
N GLY A 299 15.53 4.53 20.12
CA GLY A 299 14.53 4.02 21.04
C GLY A 299 14.00 2.65 20.63
N LEU A 300 13.76 1.78 21.61
CA LEU A 300 12.94 0.58 21.46
C LEU A 300 11.68 0.72 22.30
N TYR A 301 10.57 0.99 21.63
CA TYR A 301 9.23 1.15 22.20
C TYR A 301 8.51 -0.20 22.29
N GLY A 302 7.75 -0.42 23.37
CA GLY A 302 6.85 -1.57 23.46
C GLY A 302 6.30 -1.81 24.87
N ARG A 303 5.53 -2.88 25.04
CA ARG A 303 4.96 -3.29 26.33
C ARG A 303 5.80 -4.35 27.02
N LEU A 304 6.21 -4.13 28.26
CA LEU A 304 6.98 -5.11 29.03
C LEU A 304 6.20 -6.40 29.26
N LYS A 305 6.78 -7.54 28.88
CA LYS A 305 6.23 -8.88 29.13
C LYS A 305 5.98 -9.20 30.59
N SER A 306 6.72 -8.55 31.50
CA SER A 306 6.68 -8.84 32.94
C SER A 306 5.53 -8.19 33.69
N ASN A 307 5.05 -7.03 33.24
CA ASN A 307 4.06 -6.24 33.97
C ASN A 307 3.17 -5.37 33.07
N ASN A 308 3.22 -5.56 31.76
CA ASN A 308 2.43 -4.89 30.74
C ASN A 308 2.59 -3.34 30.67
N LYS A 309 3.58 -2.79 31.39
CA LYS A 309 3.90 -1.36 31.34
C LYS A 309 4.55 -1.01 30.02
N ILE A 310 4.23 0.17 29.50
CA ILE A 310 4.87 0.69 28.29
C ILE A 310 6.21 1.30 28.68
N GLN A 311 7.23 0.99 27.88
CA GLN A 311 8.58 1.48 28.07
C GLN A 311 9.21 1.83 26.73
N ILE A 312 10.10 2.81 26.75
CA ILE A 312 11.01 3.10 25.64
C ILE A 312 12.42 2.99 26.18
N LYS A 313 13.12 1.95 25.74
CA LYS A 313 14.55 1.79 26.07
C LYS A 313 15.33 2.65 25.11
N VAL A 314 16.25 3.46 25.63
CA VAL A 314 17.01 4.43 24.82
C VAL A 314 18.48 4.07 24.81
N VAL A 315 19.12 4.22 23.67
CA VAL A 315 20.53 3.94 23.45
C VAL A 315 21.08 5.03 22.55
N ASP A 316 22.31 5.40 22.82
CA ASP A 316 23.04 6.40 22.05
C ASP A 316 23.09 6.02 20.55
N GLY A 317 22.83 7.00 19.68
CA GLY A 317 22.83 6.82 18.21
C GLY A 317 24.23 6.68 17.60
N THR A 318 25.28 7.01 18.35
CA THR A 318 26.69 6.82 17.94
C THR A 318 27.38 5.69 18.71
N ASP A 319 26.76 5.16 19.77
CA ASP A 319 27.27 4.00 20.51
C ASP A 319 26.13 3.07 20.96
N SER A 320 25.88 2.04 20.17
CA SER A 320 24.92 0.96 20.49
C SER A 320 25.15 0.24 21.83
N THR A 321 26.25 0.47 22.56
CA THR A 321 26.51 -0.07 23.90
C THR A 321 26.21 0.93 25.02
N ASN A 322 26.17 2.23 24.72
CA ASN A 322 25.83 3.29 25.67
C ASN A 322 24.32 3.34 25.90
N ARG A 323 23.86 2.67 26.96
CA ARG A 323 22.44 2.63 27.33
C ARG A 323 22.06 3.91 28.07
N LEU A 324 21.14 4.67 27.48
CA LEU A 324 20.54 5.83 28.13
C LEU A 324 19.32 5.42 28.97
N PRO A 325 18.89 6.26 29.92
CA PRO A 325 17.75 5.91 30.76
C PRO A 325 16.43 5.84 29.99
N ALA A 326 15.62 4.82 30.31
CA ALA A 326 14.35 4.57 29.63
C ALA A 326 13.21 5.53 30.03
N TYR A 327 12.28 5.77 29.10
CA TYR A 327 10.96 6.34 29.41
C TYR A 327 10.04 5.24 29.95
N ASN A 328 9.30 5.53 31.02
CA ASN A 328 8.45 4.56 31.69
C ASN A 328 7.05 5.13 31.88
N PHE A 329 6.05 4.39 31.43
CA PHE A 329 4.65 4.76 31.60
C PHE A 329 3.93 3.73 32.49
N ALA A 330 2.94 4.19 33.24
CA ALA A 330 2.11 3.30 34.04
C ALA A 330 1.27 2.39 33.13
N ASP A 331 0.90 1.19 33.59
CA ASP A 331 -0.03 0.30 32.85
C ASP A 331 -1.47 0.82 33.01
N LEU A 332 -1.75 1.95 32.36
CA LEU A 332 -3.03 2.67 32.38
C LEU A 332 -3.50 3.03 30.97
N TRP A 333 -2.95 2.36 29.96
CA TRP A 333 -3.13 2.72 28.56
C TRP A 333 -3.43 1.48 27.72
N ASP A 334 -4.36 1.62 26.78
CA ASP A 334 -4.70 0.70 25.70
C ASP A 334 -4.52 1.40 24.34
N ASP A 335 -4.42 0.62 23.26
CA ASP A 335 -4.34 1.11 21.87
C ASP A 335 -3.26 2.18 21.67
N VAL A 336 -2.04 1.88 22.10
CA VAL A 336 -0.97 2.87 22.23
C VAL A 336 -0.10 2.98 20.98
N GLN A 337 0.16 4.22 20.58
CA GLN A 337 1.04 4.58 19.49
C GLN A 337 2.10 5.57 19.98
N TRP A 338 3.34 5.34 19.58
CA TRP A 338 4.42 6.32 19.75
C TRP A 338 4.41 7.30 18.57
N LEU A 339 4.54 8.58 18.87
CA LEU A 339 4.51 9.67 17.90
C LEU A 339 5.78 10.50 18.05
N LYS A 340 6.49 10.69 16.94
CA LYS A 340 7.43 11.81 16.79
C LYS A 340 6.58 13.07 16.60
N LEU A 341 6.77 14.06 17.45
CA LEU A 341 6.10 15.36 17.37
C LEU A 341 7.09 16.41 16.86
N PHE A 342 6.62 17.63 16.74
CA PHE A 342 7.47 18.79 16.48
C PHE A 342 8.03 19.34 17.78
N ASP A 343 8.85 20.38 17.68
CA ASP A 343 9.36 21.12 18.82
C ASP A 343 8.23 21.95 19.45
N ILE A 344 7.43 21.33 20.32
CA ILE A 344 6.21 21.95 20.88
C ILE A 344 6.51 22.85 22.08
N ASP A 345 7.74 22.82 22.61
CA ASP A 345 8.20 23.71 23.69
C ASP A 345 9.28 24.74 23.28
N TYR A 346 9.61 24.77 21.98
CA TYR A 346 10.52 25.72 21.32
C TYR A 346 11.97 25.65 21.85
N ASP A 347 12.44 24.44 22.17
CA ASP A 347 13.82 24.18 22.61
C ASP A 347 14.78 23.76 21.48
N SER A 348 14.29 23.78 20.24
CA SER A 348 14.95 23.35 18.99
C SER A 348 15.21 21.86 18.90
N GLN A 349 14.56 21.05 19.74
CA GLN A 349 14.60 19.60 19.69
C GLN A 349 13.20 19.04 19.43
N VAL A 350 13.14 17.95 18.68
CA VAL A 350 11.88 17.29 18.38
C VAL A 350 11.32 16.62 19.63
N ASP A 351 10.05 16.86 19.92
CA ASP A 351 9.36 16.24 21.05
C ASP A 351 8.66 14.95 20.69
N PHE A 352 8.09 14.29 21.70
CA PHE A 352 7.42 13.01 21.49
C PHE A 352 6.08 12.90 22.21
N GLY A 353 5.20 12.09 21.63
CA GLY A 353 3.86 11.83 22.11
C GLY A 353 3.61 10.34 22.28
N MET A 354 2.93 9.96 23.35
CA MET A 354 2.28 8.66 23.45
C MET A 354 0.78 8.86 23.31
N PHE A 355 0.25 8.50 22.15
CA PHE A 355 -1.19 8.42 21.91
C PHE A 355 -1.76 7.13 22.50
N GLY A 356 -2.99 7.19 22.99
CA GLY A 356 -3.75 5.99 23.34
C GLY A 356 -4.97 6.28 24.19
N ARG A 357 -5.64 5.20 24.61
CA ARG A 357 -6.82 5.27 25.48
C ARG A 357 -6.47 4.99 26.92
N ARG A 358 -6.95 5.84 27.82
CA ARG A 358 -6.86 5.64 29.27
C ARG A 358 -7.77 4.52 29.75
N LYS A 359 -7.20 3.58 30.52
CA LYS A 359 -7.94 2.45 31.12
C LYS A 359 -8.95 2.85 32.20
N ASP A 360 -8.64 3.93 32.92
CA ASP A 360 -9.37 4.34 34.12
C ASP A 360 -10.60 5.20 33.82
N ASP A 361 -10.57 5.99 32.76
CA ASP A 361 -11.68 6.87 32.37
C ASP A 361 -12.10 6.77 30.89
N GLY A 362 -11.42 5.96 30.09
CA GLY A 362 -11.75 5.74 28.68
C GLY A 362 -11.37 6.89 27.75
N ARG A 363 -10.73 7.97 28.23
CA ARG A 363 -10.36 9.11 27.38
C ARG A 363 -9.26 8.76 26.40
N VAL A 364 -9.39 9.26 25.18
CA VAL A 364 -8.31 9.26 24.19
C VAL A 364 -7.42 10.46 24.49
N GLN A 365 -6.11 10.23 24.56
CA GLN A 365 -5.13 11.26 24.91
C GLN A 365 -3.83 11.13 24.13
N ILE A 366 -3.10 12.23 24.00
CA ILE A 366 -1.68 12.24 23.65
C ILE A 366 -0.92 12.78 24.86
N PHE A 367 -0.08 11.95 25.46
CA PHE A 367 0.82 12.34 26.53
C PHE A 367 2.12 12.82 25.93
N THR A 368 2.48 14.10 26.09
CA THR A 368 3.68 14.68 25.45
C THR A 368 4.87 14.78 26.41
N LYS A 369 6.06 14.65 25.83
CA LYS A 369 7.37 14.59 26.48
C LYS A 369 8.38 15.39 25.68
N SER A 370 9.29 16.06 26.39
CA SER A 370 10.45 16.70 25.77
C SER A 370 11.33 15.65 25.11
N GLY A 371 11.90 15.99 23.96
CA GLY A 371 12.85 15.14 23.25
C GLY A 371 14.10 14.82 24.05
N ILE A 372 14.62 15.84 24.75
CA ILE A 372 15.89 15.77 25.48
C ILE A 372 15.73 15.60 26.99
N SER A 373 14.51 15.81 27.51
CA SER A 373 14.22 15.69 28.96
C SER A 373 13.18 14.61 29.28
N ARG A 374 13.59 13.67 30.13
CA ARG A 374 12.71 12.62 30.65
C ARG A 374 11.76 13.10 31.75
N VAL A 375 12.02 14.28 32.32
CA VAL A 375 11.33 14.79 33.51
C VAL A 375 10.10 15.59 33.10
N GLY A 376 8.99 15.36 33.80
CA GLY A 376 7.76 16.11 33.58
C GLY A 376 7.00 15.66 32.33
N THR A 377 6.03 16.47 31.93
CA THR A 377 5.23 16.33 30.70
C THR A 377 5.07 17.72 30.14
N LEU A 378 5.13 17.87 28.82
CA LEU A 378 4.89 19.16 28.16
C LEU A 378 3.40 19.47 28.12
N GLY A 379 2.56 18.44 28.16
CA GLY A 379 1.12 18.56 28.22
C GLY A 379 0.44 17.21 28.01
N ILE A 380 -0.87 17.21 28.20
CA ILE A 380 -1.71 16.07 27.86
C ILE A 380 -2.84 16.60 27.00
N PHE A 381 -2.83 16.25 25.72
CA PHE A 381 -3.97 16.47 24.84
C PHE A 381 -5.02 15.43 25.15
N SER A 382 -6.30 15.83 25.09
CA SER A 382 -7.41 14.94 25.43
C SER A 382 -8.56 15.17 24.49
N TRP A 383 -9.18 14.07 24.07
CA TRP A 383 -10.35 14.03 23.22
C TRP A 383 -11.53 13.38 23.94
N PRO A 384 -12.75 13.55 23.41
CA PRO A 384 -13.97 13.04 24.05
C PRO A 384 -13.94 11.53 24.34
N THR A 385 -14.49 11.11 25.48
CA THR A 385 -14.51 9.71 25.96
C THR A 385 -15.27 8.76 25.05
N GLU A 386 -16.35 9.23 24.45
CA GLU A 386 -17.24 8.42 23.60
C GLU A 386 -16.71 8.23 22.17
N MET A 387 -15.52 8.78 21.85
CA MET A 387 -14.85 8.56 20.58
C MET A 387 -14.27 7.14 20.55
N THR A 388 -14.61 6.36 19.53
CA THR A 388 -14.14 4.99 19.27
C THR A 388 -13.40 4.92 17.94
N SER A 389 -12.54 3.90 17.79
CA SER A 389 -11.63 3.75 16.65
C SER A 389 -10.86 5.03 16.33
N PRO A 390 -10.15 5.61 17.31
CA PRO A 390 -9.52 6.90 17.12
C PRO A 390 -8.29 6.77 16.23
N GLN A 391 -8.16 7.67 15.27
CA GLN A 391 -6.99 7.84 14.40
C GLN A 391 -6.36 9.18 14.73
N VAL A 392 -5.05 9.19 14.99
CA VAL A 392 -4.29 10.43 15.17
C VAL A 392 -3.80 10.93 13.81
N LEU A 393 -3.85 12.25 13.62
CA LEU A 393 -3.32 12.95 12.46
C LEU A 393 -2.49 14.14 12.94
N VAL A 394 -1.47 14.46 12.15
CA VAL A 394 -0.77 15.74 12.19
C VAL A 394 -1.36 16.58 11.06
N ILE A 395 -1.68 17.83 11.36
CA ILE A 395 -2.16 18.79 10.38
C ILE A 395 -1.11 19.88 10.23
N GLU A 396 -0.81 20.33 9.01
CA GLU A 396 0.15 21.42 8.81
C GLU A 396 -0.22 22.67 9.60
N ASP A 397 0.79 23.45 9.99
CA ASP A 397 0.70 24.64 10.84
C ASP A 397 -0.35 25.67 10.36
N LEU A 398 -1.55 25.57 10.93
CA LEU A 398 -2.73 26.36 10.57
C LEU A 398 -2.70 27.78 11.16
N ASN A 399 -1.96 27.99 12.25
CA ASN A 399 -1.87 29.30 12.91
C ASN A 399 -0.54 30.03 12.66
N PHE A 400 0.36 29.43 11.89
CA PHE A 400 1.67 29.94 11.51
C PHE A 400 2.57 30.24 12.72
N ASP A 401 2.47 29.41 13.78
CA ASP A 401 3.31 29.54 14.97
C ASP A 401 4.62 28.71 14.92
N GLY A 402 4.83 28.01 13.80
CA GLY A 402 5.97 27.15 13.53
C GLY A 402 5.82 25.73 14.06
N VAL A 403 4.64 25.35 14.56
CA VAL A 403 4.34 24.03 15.11
C VAL A 403 3.02 23.51 14.56
N GLU A 404 3.07 22.37 13.90
CA GLU A 404 1.94 21.66 13.34
C GLU A 404 0.91 21.25 14.41
N GLU A 405 -0.35 21.15 13.99
CA GLU A 405 -1.48 20.83 14.85
C GLU A 405 -1.68 19.32 15.07
N LEU A 406 -2.36 19.02 16.17
CA LEU A 406 -2.72 17.66 16.53
C LEU A 406 -4.22 17.44 16.37
N ALA A 407 -4.57 16.44 15.55
CA ALA A 407 -5.94 16.06 15.32
C ALA A 407 -6.19 14.60 15.70
N VAL A 408 -7.41 14.32 16.16
CA VAL A 408 -7.88 12.94 16.32
C VAL A 408 -9.25 12.80 15.67
N GLY A 409 -9.31 11.90 14.70
CA GLY A 409 -10.52 11.44 14.03
C GLY A 409 -11.09 10.21 14.73
N GLY A 410 -12.41 10.06 14.77
CA GLY A 410 -13.02 8.82 15.25
C GLY A 410 -14.55 8.84 15.22
N TYR A 411 -15.17 7.70 15.50
CA TYR A 411 -16.63 7.58 15.61
C TYR A 411 -17.10 7.99 17.00
N ARG A 412 -18.13 8.83 17.10
CA ARG A 412 -18.72 9.27 18.38
C ARG A 412 -20.02 8.52 18.65
N ASN A 413 -20.03 7.69 19.69
CA ASN A 413 -21.20 6.87 20.04
C ASN A 413 -22.40 7.67 20.55
N ASP A 414 -22.19 8.85 21.12
CA ASP A 414 -23.24 9.70 21.67
C ASP A 414 -23.94 10.55 20.61
N THR A 415 -23.22 10.90 19.53
CA THR A 415 -23.77 11.65 18.40
C THR A 415 -24.06 10.78 17.18
N GLU A 416 -23.58 9.54 17.15
CA GLU A 416 -23.67 8.58 16.04
C GLU A 416 -23.05 9.13 14.74
N ARG A 417 -21.91 9.84 14.87
CA ARG A 417 -21.24 10.57 13.79
C ARG A 417 -19.73 10.37 13.85
N TYR A 418 -19.06 10.40 12.72
CA TYR A 418 -17.60 10.57 12.70
C TYR A 418 -17.25 12.03 12.98
N GLN A 419 -16.19 12.26 13.76
CA GLN A 419 -15.66 13.58 14.07
C GLN A 419 -14.15 13.62 13.92
N LEU A 420 -13.64 14.75 13.40
CA LEU A 420 -12.23 15.10 13.41
C LEU A 420 -12.07 16.36 14.27
N VAL A 421 -11.33 16.24 15.37
CA VAL A 421 -11.15 17.32 16.34
C VAL A 421 -9.69 17.75 16.31
N ILE A 422 -9.46 18.98 15.85
CA ILE A 422 -8.13 19.57 15.64
C ILE A 422 -7.83 20.56 16.76
N LYS A 423 -6.65 20.40 17.38
CA LYS A 423 -6.17 21.24 18.46
C LYS A 423 -4.83 21.86 18.08
N ASN A 424 -4.60 23.06 18.60
CA ASN A 424 -3.34 23.75 18.46
C ASN A 424 -2.17 22.89 19.01
N GLY A 425 -1.09 22.75 18.25
CA GLY A 425 0.06 21.88 18.57
C GLY A 425 0.78 22.23 19.87
N THR A 426 0.80 23.51 20.26
CA THR A 426 1.46 24.00 21.49
C THR A 426 0.46 24.28 22.63
N ASN A 427 -0.80 24.57 22.30
CA ASN A 427 -1.86 24.91 23.23
C ASN A 427 -2.98 23.86 23.25
N ARG A 428 -2.78 22.80 24.03
CA ARG A 428 -3.74 21.68 24.26
C ARG A 428 -5.18 22.06 24.65
N ASN A 429 -5.42 23.28 25.12
CA ASN A 429 -6.75 23.76 25.53
C ASN A 429 -7.48 24.49 24.40
N GLU A 430 -6.78 24.83 23.33
CA GLU A 430 -7.34 25.51 22.17
C GLU A 430 -7.84 24.49 21.16
N LEU A 431 -9.16 24.50 20.98
CA LEU A 431 -9.84 23.81 19.91
C LEU A 431 -9.79 24.72 18.69
N MET A 432 -9.21 24.26 17.59
CA MET A 432 -9.16 25.01 16.34
C MET A 432 -10.36 24.65 15.47
N TYR A 433 -10.54 23.36 15.19
CA TYR A 433 -11.62 22.88 14.34
C TYR A 433 -12.27 21.61 14.89
N ASN A 434 -13.56 21.42 14.58
CA ASN A 434 -14.31 20.22 14.93
C ASN A 434 -15.28 19.88 13.80
N LEU A 435 -14.85 18.98 12.93
CA LEU A 435 -15.62 18.57 11.77
C LEU A 435 -16.47 17.34 12.08
N SER A 436 -17.54 17.13 11.31
CA SER A 436 -18.44 15.98 11.50
C SER A 436 -18.97 15.43 10.18
N TRP A 437 -19.03 14.10 10.10
CA TRP A 437 -19.54 13.33 8.97
C TRP A 437 -20.59 12.29 9.39
N SER A 438 -21.30 11.74 8.40
CA SER A 438 -22.30 10.69 8.63
C SER A 438 -21.69 9.46 9.29
N GLY A 439 -22.33 8.92 10.33
CA GLY A 439 -21.91 7.67 10.98
C GLY A 439 -22.29 6.39 10.23
N SER A 440 -22.64 6.47 8.95
CA SER A 440 -23.16 5.37 8.14
C SER A 440 -22.08 4.54 7.43
N LEU A 441 -20.83 4.98 7.46
CA LEU A 441 -19.69 4.29 6.86
C LEU A 441 -19.08 3.29 7.85
N SER A 442 -18.45 2.25 7.33
CA SER A 442 -17.53 1.36 8.04
C SER A 442 -16.12 1.48 7.44
N GLU A 443 -15.11 0.87 8.08
CA GLU A 443 -13.72 0.90 7.58
C GLU A 443 -13.15 2.31 7.35
N VAL A 444 -13.58 3.25 8.20
CA VAL A 444 -13.28 4.67 8.02
C VAL A 444 -11.83 4.99 8.34
N ALA A 445 -11.19 5.74 7.44
CA ALA A 445 -9.96 6.46 7.71
C ALA A 445 -10.16 7.96 7.46
N PHE A 446 -9.32 8.75 8.13
CA PHE A 446 -9.26 10.20 8.05
C PHE A 446 -7.97 10.61 7.34
N TYR A 447 -8.03 11.70 6.59
CA TYR A 447 -6.91 12.25 5.83
C TYR A 447 -6.84 13.76 5.99
N GLU A 448 -5.62 14.28 6.07
CA GLU A 448 -5.28 15.67 5.79
C GLU A 448 -4.82 15.72 4.33
N LEU A 449 -5.34 16.68 3.56
CA LEU A 449 -5.14 16.75 2.12
C LEU A 449 -4.36 17.99 1.67
N GLY A 450 -3.99 18.89 2.59
CA GLY A 450 -3.54 20.24 2.24
C GLY A 450 -4.67 21.08 1.66
N ASP A 451 -4.33 22.24 1.10
CA ASP A 451 -5.25 23.11 0.35
C ASP A 451 -5.42 22.58 -1.09
N ILE A 452 -6.40 21.71 -1.32
CA ILE A 452 -6.61 21.05 -2.62
C ILE A 452 -7.46 21.86 -3.59
N ASN A 453 -8.12 22.91 -3.10
CA ASN A 453 -8.96 23.79 -3.91
C ASN A 453 -8.33 25.18 -4.16
N SER A 454 -7.12 25.40 -3.61
CA SER A 454 -6.35 26.65 -3.70
C SER A 454 -7.07 27.88 -3.13
N ASP A 455 -7.91 27.71 -2.11
CA ASP A 455 -8.62 28.80 -1.44
C ASP A 455 -7.85 29.38 -0.23
N GLY A 456 -6.71 28.78 0.11
CA GLY A 456 -5.84 29.14 1.23
C GLY A 456 -6.24 28.50 2.55
N VAL A 457 -7.20 27.58 2.56
CA VAL A 457 -7.63 26.78 3.72
C VAL A 457 -7.32 25.31 3.44
N HIS A 458 -6.84 24.62 4.46
CA HIS A 458 -6.57 23.18 4.35
C HIS A 458 -7.88 22.39 4.26
N ASP A 459 -7.77 21.22 3.64
CA ASP A 459 -8.86 20.30 3.41
C ASP A 459 -8.61 18.97 4.09
N VAL A 460 -9.70 18.33 4.49
CA VAL A 460 -9.68 17.06 5.18
C VAL A 460 -10.72 16.14 4.60
N ALA A 461 -10.46 14.83 4.65
CA ALA A 461 -11.37 13.83 4.15
C ALA A 461 -11.60 12.70 5.14
N ILE A 462 -12.75 12.05 4.96
CA ILE A 462 -12.91 10.68 5.37
C ILE A 462 -13.18 9.81 4.16
N ASP A 463 -12.68 8.59 4.20
CA ASP A 463 -13.13 7.53 3.30
C ASP A 463 -13.82 6.41 4.09
N GLY A 464 -14.53 5.53 3.42
CA GLY A 464 -15.09 4.36 4.06
C GLY A 464 -16.04 3.55 3.18
N LEU A 465 -16.43 2.40 3.71
CA LEU A 465 -17.34 1.46 3.07
C LEU A 465 -18.79 1.77 3.44
N ARG A 466 -19.66 1.89 2.45
CA ARG A 466 -21.10 2.05 2.64
C ARG A 466 -21.76 0.71 2.91
N ALA A 467 -22.95 0.73 3.52
CA ALA A 467 -23.81 -0.45 3.66
C ALA A 467 -24.19 -1.11 2.32
N SER A 468 -24.07 -0.39 1.19
CA SER A 468 -24.27 -0.94 -0.15
C SER A 468 -23.07 -1.76 -0.67
N GLY A 469 -21.97 -1.82 0.08
CA GLY A 469 -20.70 -2.42 -0.37
C GLY A 469 -19.85 -1.50 -1.25
N ALA A 470 -20.23 -0.22 -1.42
CA ALA A 470 -19.48 0.72 -2.24
C ALA A 470 -18.58 1.60 -1.38
N TYR A 471 -17.36 1.89 -1.83
CA TYR A 471 -16.49 2.85 -1.15
C TYR A 471 -16.85 4.30 -1.50
N GLU A 472 -16.75 5.19 -0.52
CA GLU A 472 -17.01 6.62 -0.62
C GLU A 472 -15.86 7.41 0.00
N ILE A 473 -15.50 8.53 -0.61
CA ILE A 473 -14.71 9.61 0.01
C ILE A 473 -15.57 10.86 0.17
N ASN A 474 -15.40 11.56 1.29
CA ASN A 474 -16.12 12.78 1.62
C ASN A 474 -15.15 13.85 2.11
N ILE A 475 -15.00 14.91 1.32
CA ILE A 475 -13.99 15.96 1.49
C ILE A 475 -14.64 17.25 1.95
N LYS A 476 -13.98 17.91 2.89
CA LYS A 476 -14.42 19.17 3.46
C LYS A 476 -13.25 20.12 3.67
N ASP A 477 -13.55 21.41 3.58
CA ASP A 477 -12.68 22.43 4.17
C ASP A 477 -12.74 22.36 5.70
N LEU A 478 -11.80 23.03 6.37
CA LEU A 478 -11.78 23.10 7.84
C LEU A 478 -12.99 23.81 8.46
N ASP A 479 -13.67 24.68 7.71
CA ASP A 479 -14.93 25.31 8.12
C ASP A 479 -16.13 24.32 8.10
N GLY A 480 -15.93 23.13 7.53
CA GLY A 480 -16.89 22.04 7.47
C GLY A 480 -17.83 22.09 6.26
N ASN A 481 -17.58 22.97 5.30
CA ASN A 481 -18.28 22.98 4.02
C ASN A 481 -17.87 21.76 3.21
N SER A 482 -18.82 21.20 2.45
CA SER A 482 -18.54 20.08 1.58
C SER A 482 -17.81 20.58 0.34
N ILE A 483 -16.66 19.97 0.05
CA ILE A 483 -15.92 20.20 -1.18
C ILE A 483 -16.37 19.19 -2.23
N ASP A 484 -16.25 17.89 -1.91
CA ASP A 484 -16.71 16.82 -2.80
C ASP A 484 -17.13 15.57 -2.03
N VAL A 485 -18.02 14.79 -2.64
CA VAL A 485 -18.41 13.46 -2.17
C VAL A 485 -18.48 12.52 -3.35
N LYS A 486 -17.58 11.53 -3.37
CA LYS A 486 -17.47 10.59 -4.48
C LYS A 486 -17.63 9.15 -4.02
N VAL A 487 -18.44 8.39 -4.76
CA VAL A 487 -18.64 6.95 -4.60
C VAL A 487 -17.96 6.22 -5.75
N PHE A 488 -17.09 5.24 -5.44
CA PHE A 488 -16.25 4.53 -6.41
C PHE A 488 -16.74 3.13 -6.79
N GLY A 489 -18.01 2.83 -6.52
CA GLY A 489 -18.64 1.54 -6.85
C GLY A 489 -18.32 0.42 -5.87
N THR A 490 -18.85 -0.78 -6.15
CA THR A 490 -18.75 -2.00 -5.32
C THR A 490 -17.69 -2.99 -5.81
N ASP A 491 -17.13 -2.73 -6.97
CA ASP A 491 -16.19 -3.61 -7.66
C ASP A 491 -14.76 -3.34 -7.18
N TRP A 492 -14.52 -3.69 -5.91
CA TRP A 492 -13.23 -3.67 -5.25
C TRP A 492 -13.16 -4.89 -4.34
N GLN A 493 -12.07 -5.65 -4.42
CA GLN A 493 -11.87 -6.84 -3.59
C GLN A 493 -11.53 -6.46 -2.14
N THR A 494 -10.75 -5.40 -1.96
CA THR A 494 -10.36 -4.85 -0.65
C THR A 494 -10.49 -3.32 -0.67
N LYS A 495 -10.27 -2.68 0.48
CA LYS A 495 -10.31 -1.21 0.57
C LYS A 495 -9.26 -0.62 -0.38
N PRO A 496 -9.67 0.18 -1.39
CA PRO A 496 -8.73 0.77 -2.32
C PRO A 496 -7.87 1.82 -1.62
N THR A 497 -6.67 2.05 -2.16
CA THR A 497 -5.77 3.11 -1.73
C THR A 497 -6.04 4.36 -2.54
N MET A 498 -5.80 5.54 -1.97
CA MET A 498 -5.97 6.82 -2.64
C MET A 498 -4.81 7.77 -2.36
N PHE A 499 -4.53 8.65 -3.32
CA PHE A 499 -3.67 9.81 -3.14
C PHE A 499 -4.18 10.98 -3.99
N ILE A 500 -3.74 12.17 -3.62
CA ILE A 500 -4.06 13.42 -4.32
C ILE A 500 -3.01 13.66 -5.41
N SER A 501 -3.46 13.91 -6.64
CA SER A 501 -2.61 14.40 -7.73
C SER A 501 -2.94 15.87 -8.02
N PRO A 502 -1.93 16.74 -8.24
CA PRO A 502 -2.17 18.15 -8.51
C PRO A 502 -3.09 18.46 -9.70
N ASP A 503 -2.99 17.71 -10.80
CA ASP A 503 -3.81 17.83 -12.03
C ASP A 503 -3.44 16.71 -13.04
N ILE A 504 -3.82 15.47 -12.74
CA ILE A 504 -3.55 14.32 -13.65
C ILE A 504 -4.40 14.40 -14.92
N THR A 505 -5.55 15.08 -14.89
CA THR A 505 -6.41 15.19 -16.08
C THR A 505 -6.10 16.37 -16.99
N GLY A 506 -5.22 17.28 -16.55
CA GLY A 506 -4.88 18.50 -17.28
C GLY A 506 -6.04 19.49 -17.38
N ASP A 507 -7.02 19.38 -16.47
CA ASP A 507 -8.21 20.24 -16.45
C ASP A 507 -8.02 21.49 -15.56
N GLY A 508 -6.87 21.60 -14.90
CA GLY A 508 -6.48 22.69 -14.02
C GLY A 508 -6.97 22.52 -12.57
N TYR A 509 -7.54 21.37 -12.23
CA TYR A 509 -8.00 21.05 -10.90
C TYR A 509 -7.25 19.86 -10.31
N THR A 510 -7.19 19.82 -8.99
CA THR A 510 -6.67 18.68 -8.26
C THR A 510 -7.55 17.46 -8.45
N ASP A 511 -6.90 16.31 -8.54
CA ASP A 511 -7.51 15.03 -8.84
C ASP A 511 -7.29 14.04 -7.69
N ILE A 512 -8.17 13.05 -7.61
CA ILE A 512 -8.00 11.91 -6.72
C ILE A 512 -7.71 10.70 -7.58
N VAL A 513 -6.60 10.03 -7.28
CA VAL A 513 -6.27 8.74 -7.87
C VAL A 513 -6.57 7.66 -6.85
N ILE A 514 -7.39 6.70 -7.27
CA ILE A 514 -7.84 5.55 -6.47
C ILE A 514 -7.35 4.29 -7.16
N TYR A 515 -6.67 3.42 -6.43
CA TYR A 515 -6.13 2.18 -6.99
C TYR A 515 -6.24 1.00 -6.04
N GLY A 516 -6.27 -0.21 -6.61
CA GLY A 516 -6.38 -1.46 -5.88
C GLY A 516 -6.73 -2.61 -6.82
N GLU A 517 -7.41 -3.62 -6.29
CA GLU A 517 -7.83 -4.81 -7.04
C GLU A 517 -9.36 -4.83 -7.18
N ASN A 518 -9.86 -5.15 -8.37
CA ASN A 518 -11.28 -5.42 -8.60
C ASN A 518 -11.68 -6.79 -8.04
N GLN A 519 -12.97 -7.17 -8.12
CA GLN A 519 -13.43 -8.44 -7.54
C GLN A 519 -12.82 -9.69 -8.20
N GLN A 520 -12.26 -9.54 -9.40
CA GLN A 520 -11.54 -10.57 -10.17
C GLN A 520 -10.06 -10.66 -9.81
N GLY A 521 -9.53 -9.76 -8.96
CA GLY A 521 -8.11 -9.72 -8.59
C GLY A 521 -7.22 -8.97 -9.59
N GLU A 522 -7.82 -8.27 -10.57
CA GLU A 522 -7.12 -7.46 -11.55
C GLU A 522 -6.83 -6.05 -11.00
N SER A 523 -5.71 -5.46 -11.42
CA SER A 523 -5.37 -4.07 -11.08
C SER A 523 -6.43 -3.11 -11.63
N LYS A 524 -6.93 -2.24 -10.75
CA LYS A 524 -7.91 -1.21 -11.09
C LYS A 524 -7.40 0.14 -10.62
N LEU A 525 -7.43 1.12 -11.52
CA LEU A 525 -7.12 2.52 -11.25
C LEU A 525 -8.27 3.40 -11.74
N VAL A 526 -8.69 4.33 -10.89
CA VAL A 526 -9.75 5.30 -11.17
C VAL A 526 -9.23 6.68 -10.84
N VAL A 527 -9.36 7.60 -11.79
CA VAL A 527 -9.09 9.02 -11.60
C VAL A 527 -10.42 9.76 -11.43
N HIS A 528 -10.50 10.64 -10.44
CA HIS A 528 -11.66 11.48 -10.20
C HIS A 528 -11.25 12.95 -10.05
N PRO A 529 -11.57 13.79 -11.07
CA PRO A 529 -11.35 15.22 -11.01
C PRO A 529 -12.24 15.90 -10.00
N LEU A 530 -11.64 16.78 -9.21
CA LEU A 530 -12.38 17.61 -8.28
C LEU A 530 -12.82 18.87 -9.02
N VAL A 531 -14.12 19.14 -8.99
CA VAL A 531 -14.71 20.31 -9.64
C VAL A 531 -15.23 21.21 -8.54
N TYR A 532 -14.55 22.33 -8.30
CA TYR A 532 -14.90 23.30 -7.27
C TYR A 532 -15.68 24.50 -7.83
#